data_AF-G0NRD7-F1
#
_entry.id   AF-G0NRD7-F1
#
_cell.length_a   1.000
_cell.length_b   1.000
_cell.length_c   1.000
_cell.angle_alpha   90.00
_cell.angle_beta   90.00
_cell.angle_gamma   90.00
#
_symmetry.space_group_name_H-M   'P 1'
#
loop_
_entity.id
_entity.type
_entity.pdbx_description
1 polymer ?
#
loop_
_entity_poly.entity_id
_entity_poly.type
_entity_poly.pdbx_seq_one_letter_code
_entity_poly.pdbx_strand_id
1 'polypeptide(L)'
;MPNEVRPPRQLPMIPIRGGTVYIPPGRDHDIRKWDREDTDLWLACFLRPDLYPETFLAATKQHLDGESMYWLVTKRDTNWQAQLEIPPEQYKRIMESAAAVVNERNNIFNITEKKKFIESRKRAAEEHGEGPPGREERVAPQFENQEVEEQVEQQIDGQE
;
A
#
# COMPACT_ATOMS: atom_id res chain seq x y z
N MET A 1 -19.73 -46.47 13.03
CA MET A 1 -18.60 -45.53 12.98
C MET A 1 -19.15 -44.15 13.30
N PRO A 2 -18.81 -43.53 14.44
CA PRO A 2 -19.26 -42.17 14.74
C PRO A 2 -18.64 -41.19 13.74
N ASN A 3 -19.46 -40.26 13.27
CA ASN A 3 -19.11 -39.27 12.26
C ASN A 3 -18.27 -38.18 12.94
N GLU A 4 -16.94 -38.28 12.79
CA GLU A 4 -15.99 -37.33 13.37
C GLU A 4 -16.10 -36.00 12.60
N VAL A 5 -16.86 -35.05 13.16
CA VAL A 5 -16.93 -33.67 12.67
C VAL A 5 -15.55 -33.07 12.88
N ARG A 6 -14.71 -33.06 11.83
CA ARG A 6 -13.40 -32.43 11.90
C ARG A 6 -13.59 -30.95 12.25
N PRO A 7 -12.88 -30.42 13.25
CA PRO A 7 -12.91 -29.00 13.52
C PRO A 7 -12.44 -28.24 12.26
N PRO A 8 -13.01 -27.05 11.99
CA PRO A 8 -12.53 -26.21 10.89
C PRO A 8 -11.02 -26.02 11.05
N ARG A 9 -10.25 -26.26 9.98
CA ARG A 9 -8.80 -26.08 10.00
C ARG A 9 -8.53 -24.65 10.42
N GLN A 10 -7.99 -24.48 11.63
CA GLN A 10 -7.47 -23.19 12.07
C GLN A 10 -6.30 -22.86 11.14
N LEU A 11 -6.46 -21.79 10.37
CA LEU A 11 -5.40 -21.30 9.52
C LEU A 11 -4.24 -20.82 10.41
N PRO A 12 -2.98 -21.02 10.00
CA PRO A 12 -1.88 -20.33 10.64
C PRO A 12 -2.14 -18.82 10.50
N MET A 13 -2.42 -18.15 11.62
CA MET A 13 -2.39 -16.69 11.67
C MET A 13 -0.95 -16.28 11.38
N ILE A 14 -0.66 -15.86 10.15
CA ILE A 14 0.62 -15.26 9.83
C ILE A 14 0.70 -13.95 10.62
N PRO A 15 1.63 -13.81 11.58
CA PRO A 15 1.73 -12.59 12.35
C PRO A 15 2.26 -11.49 11.43
N ILE A 16 1.40 -10.51 11.12
CA ILE A 16 1.83 -9.27 10.44
C ILE A 16 2.51 -8.41 11.51
N ARG A 17 3.78 -8.70 11.82
CA ARG A 17 4.66 -7.81 12.57
C ARG A 17 5.77 -7.35 11.65
N GLY A 18 5.69 -6.09 11.21
CA GLY A 18 6.68 -5.44 10.35
C GLY A 18 6.34 -5.51 8.87
N GLY A 19 5.50 -4.56 8.41
CA GLY A 19 5.55 -3.92 7.09
C GLY A 19 5.88 -4.75 5.85
N THR A 20 5.51 -6.03 5.78
CA THR A 20 5.78 -6.84 4.59
C THR A 20 4.71 -6.50 3.55
N VAL A 21 5.10 -5.71 2.56
CA VAL A 21 4.27 -5.36 1.41
C VAL A 21 4.07 -6.63 0.59
N TYR A 22 2.82 -7.09 0.47
CA TYR A 22 2.49 -8.24 -0.37
C TYR A 22 2.28 -7.76 -1.81
N ILE A 23 3.06 -8.32 -2.73
CA ILE A 23 3.01 -8.04 -4.16
C ILE A 23 2.81 -9.38 -4.87
N PRO A 24 1.97 -9.46 -5.92
CA PRO A 24 1.86 -10.68 -6.71
C PRO A 24 3.25 -11.10 -7.26
N PRO A 25 3.54 -12.41 -7.32
CA PRO A 25 4.83 -12.90 -7.80
C PRO A 25 5.19 -12.34 -9.18
N GLY A 26 6.40 -11.80 -9.32
CA GLY A 26 6.89 -11.26 -10.60
C GLY A 26 6.39 -9.86 -10.96
N ARG A 27 5.58 -9.22 -10.10
CA ARG A 27 5.12 -7.83 -10.32
C ARG A 27 5.95 -6.83 -9.52
N ASP A 28 5.92 -5.57 -9.98
CA ASP A 28 6.55 -4.46 -9.29
C ASP A 28 5.58 -3.82 -8.28
N HIS A 29 6.08 -2.84 -7.53
CA HIS A 29 5.30 -2.11 -6.53
C HIS A 29 4.30 -1.14 -7.18
N ASP A 30 4.28 -1.01 -8.51
CA ASP A 30 3.34 -0.13 -9.20
C ASP A 30 2.02 -0.87 -9.40
N ILE A 31 1.17 -0.82 -8.36
CA ILE A 31 -0.13 -1.50 -8.36
C ILE A 31 -0.97 -1.16 -9.60
N ARG A 32 -0.83 0.03 -10.18
CA ARG A 32 -1.55 0.47 -11.38
C ARG A 32 -1.21 -0.35 -12.64
N LYS A 33 -0.11 -1.09 -12.64
CA LYS A 33 0.29 -1.98 -13.75
C LYS A 33 -0.25 -3.39 -13.59
N TRP A 34 -0.87 -3.70 -12.46
CA TRP A 34 -1.42 -5.02 -12.21
C TRP A 34 -2.66 -5.17 -13.07
N ASP A 35 -2.66 -6.20 -13.89
CA ASP A 35 -3.85 -6.58 -14.63
C ASP A 35 -4.86 -7.26 -13.69
N ARG A 36 -5.99 -7.69 -14.25
CA ARG A 36 -7.04 -8.34 -13.48
C ARG A 36 -6.57 -9.67 -12.86
N GLU A 37 -5.76 -10.45 -13.58
CA GLU A 37 -5.29 -11.75 -13.08
C GLU A 37 -4.33 -11.56 -11.91
N ASP A 38 -3.42 -10.60 -11.99
CA ASP A 38 -2.55 -10.22 -10.87
C ASP A 38 -3.36 -9.76 -9.65
N THR A 39 -4.40 -8.98 -9.89
CA THR A 39 -5.28 -8.43 -8.85
C THR A 39 -6.08 -9.53 -8.17
N ASP A 40 -6.63 -10.47 -8.93
CA ASP A 40 -7.33 -11.65 -8.41
C ASP A 40 -6.37 -12.55 -7.60
N LEU A 41 -5.15 -12.80 -8.10
CA LEU A 41 -4.13 -13.56 -7.36
C LEU A 41 -3.72 -12.88 -6.06
N TRP A 42 -3.58 -11.56 -6.08
CA TRP A 42 -3.27 -10.79 -4.89
C TRP A 42 -4.42 -10.79 -3.89
N LEU A 43 -5.67 -10.62 -4.34
CA LEU A 43 -6.87 -10.76 -3.50
C LEU A 43 -6.96 -12.15 -2.88
N ALA A 44 -6.56 -13.19 -3.62
CA ALA A 44 -6.54 -14.57 -3.15
C ALA A 44 -5.58 -14.81 -1.96
N CYS A 45 -4.64 -13.90 -1.72
CA CYS A 45 -3.78 -13.92 -0.54
C CYS A 45 -4.53 -13.57 0.76
N PHE A 46 -5.67 -12.88 0.64
CA PHE A 46 -6.50 -12.44 1.78
C PHE A 46 -7.83 -13.21 1.84
N LEU A 47 -8.41 -13.49 0.68
CA LEU A 47 -9.71 -14.13 0.53
C LEU A 47 -9.58 -15.41 -0.26
N ARG A 48 -9.95 -16.52 0.35
CA ARG A 48 -9.97 -17.81 -0.34
C ARG A 48 -11.09 -17.85 -1.40
N PRO A 49 -10.79 -18.09 -2.69
CA PRO A 49 -11.82 -18.11 -3.74
C PRO A 49 -12.93 -19.14 -3.50
N ASP A 50 -12.60 -20.25 -2.83
CA ASP A 50 -13.58 -21.30 -2.49
C ASP A 50 -14.54 -20.90 -1.36
N LEU A 51 -14.14 -19.98 -0.49
CA LEU A 51 -14.96 -19.46 0.61
C LEU A 51 -15.69 -18.16 0.26
N TYR A 52 -15.15 -17.40 -0.70
CA TYR A 52 -15.68 -16.10 -1.11
C TYR A 52 -15.91 -16.02 -2.63
N PRO A 53 -16.61 -17.00 -3.26
CA PRO A 53 -16.76 -17.02 -4.72
C PRO A 53 -17.50 -15.79 -5.25
N GLU A 54 -18.49 -15.29 -4.49
CA GLU A 54 -19.25 -14.09 -4.87
C GLU A 54 -18.38 -12.83 -4.93
N THR A 55 -17.37 -12.71 -4.06
CA THR A 55 -16.41 -11.61 -4.12
C THR A 55 -15.62 -11.62 -5.43
N PHE A 56 -15.12 -12.79 -5.85
CA PHE A 56 -14.36 -12.90 -7.11
C PHE A 56 -15.27 -12.71 -8.33
N LEU A 57 -16.53 -13.13 -8.25
CA LEU A 57 -17.53 -12.86 -9.27
C LEU A 57 -17.86 -11.35 -9.36
N ALA A 58 -18.01 -10.68 -8.22
CA ALA A 58 -18.24 -9.25 -8.15
C ALA A 58 -17.03 -8.45 -8.67
N ALA A 59 -15.82 -8.80 -8.24
CA ALA A 59 -14.57 -8.23 -8.75
C ALA A 59 -14.46 -8.36 -10.28
N THR A 60 -14.82 -9.54 -10.80
CA THR A 60 -14.89 -9.80 -12.24
C THR A 60 -15.89 -8.89 -12.95
N LYS A 61 -17.12 -8.79 -12.43
CA LYS A 61 -18.19 -7.97 -13.01
C LYS A 61 -17.86 -6.47 -13.01
N GLN A 62 -17.11 -6.03 -12.00
CA GLN A 62 -16.70 -4.64 -11.84
C GLN A 62 -15.38 -4.31 -12.53
N HIS A 63 -14.78 -5.28 -13.24
CA HIS A 63 -13.49 -5.12 -13.89
C HIS A 63 -12.40 -4.62 -12.92
N LEU A 64 -12.40 -5.15 -11.69
CA LEU A 64 -11.44 -4.77 -10.68
C LEU A 64 -10.03 -5.15 -11.13
N ASP A 65 -9.17 -4.15 -11.27
CA ASP A 65 -7.77 -4.27 -11.63
C ASP A 65 -6.89 -3.42 -10.70
N GLY A 66 -5.59 -3.39 -10.99
CA GLY A 66 -4.63 -2.67 -10.19
C GLY A 66 -4.84 -1.15 -10.15
N GLU A 67 -5.32 -0.57 -11.25
CA GLU A 67 -5.66 0.86 -11.30
C GLU A 67 -6.89 1.16 -10.45
N SER A 68 -7.92 0.32 -10.52
CA SER A 68 -9.10 0.42 -9.66
C SER A 68 -8.71 0.34 -8.19
N MET A 69 -7.88 -0.63 -7.82
CA MET A 69 -7.33 -0.78 -6.46
C MET A 69 -6.55 0.46 -5.99
N TYR A 70 -5.75 1.07 -6.86
CA TYR A 70 -5.07 2.33 -6.56
C TYR A 70 -6.06 3.45 -6.20
N TRP A 71 -7.14 3.57 -6.99
CA TRP A 71 -8.18 4.57 -6.73
C TRP A 71 -8.95 4.29 -5.44
N LEU A 72 -9.20 3.03 -5.09
CA LEU A 72 -9.84 2.65 -3.82
C LEU A 72 -9.03 3.12 -2.61
N VAL A 73 -7.73 2.89 -2.65
CA VAL A 73 -6.81 3.30 -1.58
C VAL A 73 -6.76 4.83 -1.45
N THR A 74 -6.64 5.53 -2.58
CA THR A 74 -6.39 6.97 -2.58
C THR A 74 -7.65 7.82 -2.34
N LYS A 75 -8.81 7.38 -2.85
CA LYS A 75 -10.08 8.10 -2.70
C LYS A 75 -10.93 7.63 -1.52
N ARG A 76 -10.56 6.51 -0.87
CA ARG A 76 -11.25 5.91 0.28
C ARG A 76 -12.77 5.80 0.08
N ASP A 77 -13.20 5.25 -1.05
CA ASP A 77 -14.62 4.95 -1.26
C ASP A 77 -15.01 3.70 -0.43
N THR A 78 -15.95 3.87 0.49
CA THR A 78 -16.43 2.79 1.37
C THR A 78 -17.50 1.91 0.72
N ASN A 79 -18.05 2.32 -0.42
CA ASN A 79 -19.12 1.56 -1.10
C ASN A 79 -18.63 0.22 -1.67
N TRP A 80 -17.33 0.12 -1.95
CA TRP A 80 -16.72 -1.07 -2.55
C TRP A 80 -16.75 -2.29 -1.62
N GLN A 81 -16.75 -2.08 -0.31
CA GLN A 81 -16.89 -3.16 0.64
C GLN A 81 -18.21 -3.93 0.43
N ALA A 82 -19.33 -3.20 0.33
CA ALA A 82 -20.65 -3.79 0.14
C ALA A 82 -20.79 -4.39 -1.27
N GLN A 83 -20.24 -3.70 -2.27
CA GLN A 83 -20.28 -4.10 -3.67
C GLN A 83 -19.50 -5.39 -3.97
N LEU A 84 -18.39 -5.62 -3.28
CA LEU A 84 -17.57 -6.83 -3.42
C LEU A 84 -17.98 -7.94 -2.43
N GLU A 85 -19.01 -7.71 -1.62
CA GLU A 85 -19.49 -8.65 -0.59
C GLU A 85 -18.38 -9.10 0.39
N ILE A 86 -17.43 -8.20 0.67
CA ILE A 86 -16.27 -8.52 1.52
C ILE A 86 -16.62 -8.22 3.00
N PRO A 87 -16.37 -9.15 3.93
CA PRO A 87 -16.51 -8.88 5.35
C PRO A 87 -15.66 -7.68 5.80
N PRO A 88 -16.18 -6.78 6.68
CA PRO A 88 -15.48 -5.55 7.05
C PRO A 88 -14.04 -5.75 7.54
N GLU A 89 -13.81 -6.79 8.34
CA GLU A 89 -12.48 -7.10 8.88
C GLU A 89 -11.47 -7.45 7.79
N GLN A 90 -11.91 -8.20 6.77
CA GLN A 90 -11.04 -8.58 5.66
C GLN A 90 -10.82 -7.40 4.72
N TYR A 91 -11.87 -6.62 4.46
CA TYR A 91 -11.76 -5.41 3.65
C TYR A 91 -10.73 -4.44 4.23
N LYS A 92 -10.76 -4.23 5.56
CA LYS A 92 -9.77 -3.40 6.26
C LYS A 92 -8.34 -3.88 6.01
N ARG A 93 -8.07 -5.18 6.16
CA ARG A 93 -6.73 -5.76 5.95
C ARG A 93 -6.25 -5.64 4.50
N ILE A 94 -7.16 -5.84 3.54
CA ILE A 94 -6.87 -5.69 2.12
C ILE A 94 -6.49 -4.23 1.83
N MET A 95 -7.28 -3.26 2.30
CA MET A 95 -7.01 -1.84 2.08
C MET A 95 -5.71 -1.37 2.76
N GLU A 96 -5.43 -1.83 3.98
CA GLU A 96 -4.15 -1.55 4.67
C GLU A 96 -2.97 -2.10 3.88
N SER A 97 -3.09 -3.30 3.33
CA SER A 97 -2.04 -3.92 2.52
C SER A 97 -1.86 -3.21 1.18
N ALA A 98 -2.94 -2.84 0.51
CA ALA A 98 -2.89 -2.07 -0.73
C ALA A 98 -2.28 -0.68 -0.51
N ALA A 99 -2.61 -0.01 0.61
CA ALA A 99 -2.00 1.24 1.01
C ALA A 99 -0.49 1.10 1.24
N ALA A 100 -0.05 0.00 1.84
CA ALA A 100 1.38 -0.29 2.02
C ALA A 100 2.10 -0.42 0.66
N VAL A 101 1.50 -1.10 -0.33
CA VAL A 101 2.05 -1.21 -1.70
C VAL A 101 2.21 0.17 -2.34
N VAL A 102 1.18 1.01 -2.27
CA VAL A 102 1.20 2.37 -2.85
C VAL A 102 2.26 3.24 -2.16
N ASN A 103 2.35 3.17 -0.84
CA ASN A 103 3.33 3.95 -0.07
C ASN A 103 4.76 3.52 -0.39
N GLU A 104 5.02 2.22 -0.49
CA GLU A 104 6.35 1.70 -0.84
C GLU A 104 6.76 2.13 -2.25
N ARG A 105 5.83 2.12 -3.21
CA ARG A 105 6.07 2.63 -4.56
C ARG A 105 6.48 4.09 -4.58
N ASN A 106 5.78 4.92 -3.80
CA ASN A 106 6.07 6.35 -3.67
C ASN A 106 7.45 6.58 -3.01
N ASN A 107 7.79 5.78 -2.00
CA ASN A 107 9.10 5.84 -1.35
C ASN A 107 10.23 5.50 -2.34
N ILE A 108 10.09 4.41 -3.09
CA ILE A 108 11.05 4.00 -4.14
C ILE A 108 11.23 5.12 -5.19
N PHE A 109 10.12 5.73 -5.63
CA PHE A 109 10.15 6.84 -6.58
C PHE A 109 10.93 8.03 -6.02
N ASN A 110 10.60 8.48 -4.80
CA ASN A 110 11.24 9.62 -4.15
C ASN A 110 12.75 9.41 -3.96
N ILE A 111 13.17 8.21 -3.54
CA ILE A 111 14.59 7.86 -3.39
C ILE A 111 15.31 7.92 -4.75
N THR A 112 14.67 7.41 -5.80
CA THR A 112 15.25 7.36 -7.15
C THR A 112 15.42 8.76 -7.73
N GLU A 113 14.40 9.60 -7.65
CA GLU A 113 14.45 10.99 -8.13
C GLU A 113 15.47 11.81 -7.35
N LYS A 114 15.54 11.64 -6.02
CA LYS A 114 16.56 12.28 -5.19
C LYS A 114 17.98 11.89 -5.61
N LYS A 115 18.22 10.62 -5.94
CA LYS A 115 19.53 10.16 -6.45
C LYS A 115 19.89 10.83 -7.78
N LYS A 116 18.96 10.85 -8.75
CA LYS A 116 19.18 11.52 -10.04
C LYS A 116 19.47 13.01 -9.89
N PHE A 117 18.76 13.68 -8.98
CA PHE A 117 19.00 15.09 -8.68
C PHE A 117 20.41 15.33 -8.14
N ILE A 118 20.85 14.52 -7.16
CA ILE A 118 22.21 14.59 -6.60
C ILE A 118 23.27 14.36 -7.69
N GLU A 119 23.07 13.35 -8.53
CA GLU A 119 24.00 13.00 -9.62
C GLU A 119 24.09 14.11 -10.68
N SER A 120 22.96 14.71 -11.04
CA SER A 120 22.92 15.85 -11.97
C SER A 120 23.66 17.06 -11.42
N ARG A 121 23.53 17.35 -10.11
CA ARG A 121 24.29 18.43 -9.46
C ARG A 121 25.79 18.15 -9.37
N LYS A 122 26.19 16.89 -9.13
CA LYS A 122 27.61 16.50 -9.14
C LYS A 122 28.22 16.71 -10.52
N ARG A 123 27.53 16.27 -11.57
CA ARG A 123 27.98 16.44 -12.96
C ARG A 123 28.07 17.92 -13.35
N ALA A 124 27.09 18.74 -12.96
CA ALA A 124 27.13 20.18 -13.22
C ALA A 124 28.32 20.87 -12.51
N ALA A 125 28.67 20.44 -11.29
CA ALA A 125 29.84 20.95 -10.58
C ALA A 125 31.17 20.53 -11.25
N GLU A 126 31.24 19.30 -11.76
CA GLU A 126 32.40 18.78 -12.50
C GLU A 126 32.58 19.47 -13.87
N GLU A 127 31.49 19.77 -14.58
CA GLU A 127 31.51 20.44 -15.91
C GLU A 127 31.83 21.94 -15.82
N HIS A 128 31.48 22.63 -14.73
CA HIS A 128 31.74 24.06 -14.55
C HIS A 128 33.05 24.39 -13.81
N GLY A 129 33.80 23.39 -13.33
CA GLY A 129 35.07 23.61 -12.62
C GLY A 129 34.93 24.35 -11.29
N GLU A 130 33.73 24.43 -10.74
CA GLU A 130 33.47 24.97 -9.41
C GLU A 130 33.72 23.85 -8.39
N GLY A 131 34.72 24.06 -7.53
CA GLY A 131 35.05 23.12 -6.44
C GLY A 131 33.82 22.81 -5.56
N PRO A 132 33.84 21.67 -4.83
CA PRO A 132 32.70 21.22 -4.05
C PRO A 132 32.21 22.37 -3.16
N PRO A 133 30.89 22.62 -3.07
CA PRO A 133 30.40 23.75 -2.31
C PRO A 133 30.95 23.61 -0.89
N GLY A 134 31.73 24.62 -0.51
CA GLY A 134 32.01 24.88 0.88
C GLY A 134 30.69 24.82 1.64
N ARG A 135 30.79 24.38 2.89
CA ARG A 135 29.70 24.29 3.86
C ARG A 135 29.08 25.69 4.08
N GLU A 136 28.37 26.21 3.09
CA GLU A 136 27.61 27.44 3.16
C GLU A 136 26.25 27.12 3.75
N GLU A 137 25.86 28.01 4.65
CA GLU A 137 24.74 27.91 5.54
C GLU A 137 23.45 27.46 4.84
N ARG A 138 22.76 26.57 5.55
CA ARG A 138 21.43 26.07 5.24
C ARG A 138 20.48 27.23 4.95
N VAL A 139 20.04 27.35 3.71
CA VAL A 139 18.66 27.77 3.44
C VAL A 139 17.93 26.51 3.03
N ALA A 140 17.32 25.85 4.01
CA ALA A 140 16.44 24.73 3.75
C ALA A 140 15.31 25.23 2.85
N PRO A 141 14.97 24.53 1.75
CA PRO A 141 13.71 24.80 1.07
C PRO A 141 12.59 24.57 2.07
N GLN A 142 11.77 25.60 2.30
CA GLN A 142 10.49 25.50 2.99
C GLN A 142 9.59 24.57 2.17
N PHE A 143 9.74 23.25 2.39
CA PHE A 143 8.64 22.34 2.16
C PHE A 143 7.72 22.54 3.35
N GLU A 144 6.62 23.23 3.06
CA GLU A 144 5.48 23.50 3.90
C GLU A 144 4.92 22.16 4.42
N ASN A 145 5.52 21.66 5.50
CA ASN A 145 4.91 20.68 6.38
C ASN A 145 3.92 21.45 7.25
N GLN A 146 2.74 21.72 6.71
CA GLN A 146 1.59 22.14 7.51
C GLN A 146 0.72 20.92 7.80
N GLU A 147 0.66 20.58 9.09
CA GLU A 147 -0.47 19.96 9.78
C GLU A 147 -0.82 18.50 9.45
N VAL A 148 -0.06 17.56 10.03
CA VAL A 148 -0.65 16.29 10.53
C VAL A 148 -0.04 15.87 11.88
N GLU A 149 0.35 16.83 12.74
CA GLU A 149 0.77 16.54 14.12
C GLU A 149 -0.30 16.87 15.18
N GLU A 150 -1.46 17.44 14.80
CA GLU A 150 -2.50 17.87 15.74
C GLU A 150 -3.68 16.87 15.89
N GLN A 151 -3.42 15.56 15.86
CA GLN A 151 -4.46 14.56 16.22
C GLN A 151 -3.99 13.46 17.18
N VAL A 152 -2.77 13.53 17.72
CA VAL A 152 -2.27 12.52 18.68
C VAL A 152 -2.46 12.94 20.16
N GLU A 153 -2.74 14.21 20.46
CA GLU A 153 -2.85 14.68 21.86
C GLU A 153 -4.27 14.75 22.45
N GLN A 154 -5.35 14.58 21.70
CA GLN A 154 -6.72 14.72 22.25
C GLN A 154 -7.37 13.41 22.77
N GLN A 155 -6.62 12.32 22.98
CA GLN A 155 -7.17 11.06 23.51
C GLN A 155 -6.68 10.63 24.89
N ILE A 156 -5.95 11.48 25.62
CA ILE A 156 -5.45 11.15 26.96
C ILE A 156 -6.20 11.87 28.10
N ASP A 157 -7.08 12.83 27.80
CA ASP A 157 -7.76 13.66 28.83
C ASP A 157 -9.29 13.48 28.88
N GLY A 158 -9.77 12.23 28.88
CA GLY A 158 -11.21 11.94 28.84
C GLY A 158 -11.65 10.68 29.58
N GLN A 159 -10.90 10.21 30.57
CA GLN A 159 -11.35 9.18 31.50
C GLN A 159 -11.06 9.59 32.95
N GLU A 160 -11.94 10.42 33.50
CA GLU A 160 -12.39 10.33 34.90
C GLU A 160 -13.87 10.01 34.92
#